data_AF-A0A067EJ42-F1
#
_entry.id   AF-A0A067EJ42-F1
#
_cell.length_a   1.000
_cell.length_b   1.000
_cell.length_c   1.000
_cell.angle_alpha   90.00
_cell.angle_beta   90.00
_cell.angle_gamma   90.00
#
_symmetry.space_group_name_H-M   'P 1'
#
loop_
_entity.id
_entity.type
_entity.pdbx_description
1 polymer ?
#
loop_
_entity_poly.entity_id
_entity_poly.type
_entity_poly.pdbx_seq_one_letter_code
_entity_poly.pdbx_strand_id
1 'polypeptide(L)'
;MMEKKIENICLVQSKEKPDRNVALFLERAKEKIGKKCAKRSVSQIHPSEGWAEDINEINRQDADLGGADNYLILIENLEKDLSPSTITEFIHQQTSIVSQSYVFASSSKELYARGAIVLNTHKDLQVLCKFFNNPGHIIISSRGRPWVVARNILWRDISAPTGTCMLKSQKKLQNGNAGISHELKLAYSGTEEFKKAKLLRDLHAEFTFHLERLHKRLATEEKKILQPSPASV
;
A
#
# COMPACT_ATOMS: atom_id res chain seq x y z
N MET A 1 -27.30 -4.72 4.08
CA MET A 1 -26.10 -4.54 3.23
C MET A 1 -25.13 -5.66 3.57
N MET A 2 -24.75 -6.50 2.62
CA MET A 2 -23.92 -7.69 2.88
C MET A 2 -22.45 -7.26 3.01
N GLU A 3 -21.82 -7.53 4.16
CA GLU A 3 -20.38 -7.25 4.36
C GLU A 3 -19.55 -8.08 3.36
N LYS A 4 -18.93 -7.41 2.38
CA LYS A 4 -18.03 -8.06 1.42
C LYS A 4 -16.64 -8.16 2.04
N LYS A 5 -16.39 -9.26 2.77
CA LYS A 5 -15.05 -9.66 3.25
C LYS A 5 -14.25 -10.33 2.13
N ILE A 6 -12.92 -10.33 2.23
CA ILE A 6 -12.07 -10.94 1.19
C ILE A 6 -12.23 -12.43 1.10
N GLU A 7 -12.58 -13.07 2.21
CA GLU A 7 -12.96 -14.46 2.24
C GLU A 7 -14.07 -14.78 1.22
N ASN A 8 -14.94 -13.81 0.89
CA ASN A 8 -15.99 -13.96 -0.14
C ASN A 8 -15.50 -13.71 -1.58
N ILE A 9 -14.40 -12.96 -1.76
CA ILE A 9 -13.78 -12.65 -3.05
C ILE A 9 -12.84 -13.78 -3.50
N CYS A 10 -12.13 -14.38 -2.55
CA CYS A 10 -11.21 -15.49 -2.78
C CYS A 10 -11.91 -16.86 -2.89
N LEU A 11 -13.24 -16.92 -2.80
CA LEU A 11 -13.97 -18.12 -3.19
C LEU A 11 -13.87 -18.27 -4.71
N VAL A 12 -13.07 -19.23 -5.14
CA VAL A 12 -13.11 -19.75 -6.50
C VAL A 12 -14.51 -20.34 -6.70
N GLN A 13 -15.44 -19.51 -7.18
CA GLN A 13 -16.72 -20.00 -7.66
C GLN A 13 -16.44 -20.70 -8.99
N SER A 14 -16.22 -22.01 -8.95
CA SER A 14 -16.12 -22.79 -10.17
C SER A 14 -17.45 -22.66 -10.91
N LYS A 15 -17.41 -22.21 -12.17
CA LYS A 15 -18.58 -22.19 -13.06
C LYS A 15 -18.98 -23.60 -13.52
N GLU A 16 -18.15 -24.60 -13.24
CA GLU A 16 -18.45 -26.02 -13.42
C GLU A 16 -18.79 -26.68 -12.09
N LYS A 17 -19.72 -27.64 -12.12
CA LYS A 17 -20.02 -28.49 -10.96
C LYS A 17 -18.70 -29.12 -10.50
N PRO A 18 -18.22 -28.78 -9.28
CA PRO A 18 -16.99 -29.39 -8.78
C PRO A 18 -17.17 -30.91 -8.71
N ASP A 19 -16.10 -31.64 -9.02
CA ASP A 19 -16.04 -33.09 -8.81
C ASP A 19 -16.58 -33.44 -7.42
N ARG A 20 -17.26 -34.59 -7.30
CA ARG A 20 -17.96 -35.00 -6.07
C ARG A 20 -17.04 -34.95 -4.84
N ASN A 21 -15.76 -35.26 -5.00
CA ASN A 21 -14.80 -35.23 -3.90
C ASN A 21 -14.41 -33.79 -3.52
N VAL A 22 -14.31 -32.89 -4.50
CA VAL A 22 -14.04 -31.46 -4.28
C VAL A 22 -15.25 -30.80 -3.61
N ALA A 23 -16.47 -31.16 -4.03
CA ALA A 23 -17.70 -30.69 -3.38
C ALA A 23 -17.77 -31.13 -1.91
N LEU A 24 -17.52 -32.41 -1.63
CA LEU A 24 -17.49 -32.97 -0.27
C LEU A 24 -16.39 -32.34 0.58
N PHE A 25 -15.22 -32.06 0.00
CA PHE A 25 -14.14 -31.36 0.70
C PHE A 25 -14.55 -29.92 1.05
N LEU A 26 -15.12 -29.17 0.10
CA LEU A 26 -15.59 -27.80 0.33
C LEU A 26 -16.71 -27.75 1.38
N GLU A 27 -17.62 -28.72 1.38
CA GLU A 27 -18.68 -28.84 2.39
C GLU A 27 -18.09 -29.10 3.78
N ARG A 28 -17.18 -30.08 3.91
CA ARG A 28 -16.48 -30.36 5.18
C ARG A 28 -15.61 -29.19 5.65
N ALA A 29 -14.98 -28.47 4.72
CA ALA A 29 -14.19 -27.28 5.02
C ALA A 29 -15.08 -26.15 5.54
N LYS A 30 -16.22 -25.88 4.89
CA LYS A 30 -17.22 -24.90 5.34
C LYS A 30 -17.79 -25.27 6.71
N GLU A 31 -18.08 -26.54 6.97
CA GLU A 31 -18.58 -27.01 8.26
C GLU A 31 -17.53 -26.81 9.38
N LYS A 32 -16.26 -27.13 9.11
CA LYS A 32 -15.17 -26.94 10.09
C LYS A 32 -14.80 -25.48 10.32
N ILE A 33 -14.89 -24.63 9.29
CA ILE A 33 -14.65 -23.18 9.39
C ILE A 33 -15.83 -22.50 10.12
N GLY A 34 -17.07 -22.86 9.77
CA GLY A 34 -18.29 -22.33 10.41
C GLY A 34 -18.37 -22.67 11.90
N LYS A 35 -17.96 -23.89 12.30
CA LYS A 35 -17.91 -24.30 13.72
C LYS A 35 -16.81 -23.59 14.53
N LYS A 36 -15.76 -23.05 13.90
CA LYS A 36 -14.70 -22.28 14.58
C LYS A 36 -14.92 -20.76 14.60
N CYS A 37 -15.73 -20.22 13.69
CA CYS A 37 -15.91 -18.77 13.57
C CYS A 37 -17.04 -18.18 14.45
N ALA A 38 -17.88 -19.01 15.06
CA ALA A 38 -19.03 -18.55 15.85
C ALA A 38 -18.71 -17.89 17.21
N LYS A 39 -17.44 -17.66 17.58
CA LYS A 39 -17.05 -17.06 18.87
C LYS A 39 -15.89 -16.06 18.83
N ARG A 40 -15.63 -15.38 17.71
CA ARG A 40 -14.80 -14.18 17.74
C ARG A 40 -15.65 -12.99 17.34
N SER A 41 -16.22 -12.36 18.35
CA SER A 41 -16.69 -10.99 18.28
C SER A 41 -15.67 -10.14 17.51
N VAL A 42 -16.16 -9.43 16.50
CA VAL A 42 -15.42 -8.42 15.74
C VAL A 42 -15.24 -7.20 16.65
N SER A 43 -14.50 -7.39 17.73
CA SER A 43 -14.08 -6.33 18.63
C SER A 43 -12.57 -6.18 18.45
N GLN A 44 -12.19 -5.04 17.87
CA GLN A 44 -10.84 -4.49 17.86
C GLN A 44 -9.81 -5.25 17.01
N ILE A 45 -9.92 -5.12 15.69
CA ILE A 45 -8.69 -5.01 14.89
C ILE A 45 -8.22 -3.58 15.10
N HIS A 46 -7.42 -3.37 16.16
CA HIS A 46 -6.62 -2.16 16.27
C HIS A 46 -5.67 -2.14 15.06
N PRO A 47 -5.55 -1.02 14.33
CA PRO A 47 -4.43 -0.82 13.43
C PRO A 47 -3.16 -0.93 14.29
N SER A 48 -2.45 -2.05 14.20
CA SER A 48 -1.20 -2.27 14.91
C SER A 48 -0.28 -1.08 14.66
N GLU A 49 0.21 -0.49 15.74
CA GLU A 49 1.00 0.74 15.90
C GLU A 49 2.39 0.73 15.23
N GLY A 50 2.60 -0.10 14.20
CA GLY A 50 3.91 -0.33 13.59
C GLY A 50 4.55 0.88 12.92
N TRP A 51 3.79 1.96 12.67
CA TRP A 51 4.33 3.18 12.06
C TRP A 51 5.07 4.08 13.06
N ALA A 52 4.65 4.09 14.33
CA ALA A 52 5.23 4.98 15.34
C ALA A 52 6.60 4.49 15.83
N GLU A 53 6.79 3.17 15.86
CA GLU A 53 8.05 2.53 16.22
C GLU A 53 9.10 2.73 15.11
N ASP A 54 8.74 2.51 13.85
CA ASP A 54 9.63 2.72 12.70
C ASP A 54 10.12 4.19 12.60
N ILE A 55 9.26 5.18 12.82
CA ILE A 55 9.66 6.61 12.80
C ILE A 55 10.60 6.97 13.96
N ASN A 56 10.40 6.37 15.14
CA ASN A 56 11.28 6.59 16.29
C ASN A 56 12.66 5.92 16.12
N GLU A 57 12.74 4.83 15.38
CA GLU A 57 14.01 4.19 15.02
C GLU A 57 14.82 5.08 14.06
N ILE A 58 14.16 5.80 13.14
CA ILE A 58 14.80 6.81 12.27
C ILE A 58 15.42 7.95 13.10
N ASN A 59 14.70 8.46 14.11
CA ASN A 59 15.21 9.53 15.00
C ASN A 59 16.52 9.16 15.71
N ARG A 60 16.83 7.87 15.90
CA ARG A 60 18.03 7.42 16.64
C ARG A 60 19.29 7.30 15.78
N GLN A 61 19.18 7.37 14.46
CA GLN A 61 20.29 7.08 13.53
C GLN A 61 20.76 8.31 12.73
N ASP A 62 20.26 9.51 13.03
CA ASP A 62 20.66 10.79 12.40
C ASP A 62 21.96 11.38 12.98
N ALA A 63 22.65 10.65 13.84
CA ALA A 63 23.99 11.01 14.31
C ALA A 63 25.03 10.47 13.31
N ASP A 64 25.50 11.36 12.44
CA ASP A 64 26.85 11.31 11.87
C ASP A 64 27.11 10.35 10.70
N LEU A 65 26.49 10.55 9.53
CA LEU A 65 27.03 10.09 8.23
C LEU A 65 26.65 11.06 7.10
N GLY A 66 27.63 11.78 6.55
CA GLY A 66 27.46 12.79 5.50
C GLY A 66 27.12 12.23 4.11
N GLY A 67 25.92 11.68 3.94
CA GLY A 67 25.32 11.28 2.66
C GLY A 67 24.06 12.10 2.34
N ALA A 68 23.73 12.25 1.05
CA ALA A 68 22.46 12.83 0.63
C ALA A 68 21.34 11.77 0.78
N ASP A 69 20.81 11.64 2.00
CA ASP A 69 19.75 10.69 2.30
C ASP A 69 18.45 11.09 1.58
N ASN A 70 18.09 10.32 0.55
CA ASN A 70 16.77 10.41 -0.08
C ASN A 70 15.82 9.45 0.62
N TYR A 71 14.65 9.94 1.04
CA TYR A 71 13.60 9.14 1.67
C TYR A 71 12.54 8.78 0.63
N LEU A 72 12.16 7.51 0.60
CA LEU A 72 11.17 6.98 -0.35
C LEU A 72 9.85 6.69 0.36
N ILE A 73 8.72 7.11 -0.22
CA ILE A 73 7.37 6.72 0.18
C ILE A 73 6.65 5.96 -0.92
N LEU A 74 6.45 4.65 -0.75
CA LEU A 74 5.68 3.81 -1.64
C LEU A 74 4.18 4.01 -1.46
N ILE A 75 3.48 4.24 -2.58
CA ILE A 75 2.03 4.40 -2.63
C ILE A 75 1.45 3.35 -3.58
N GLU A 76 0.39 2.70 -3.15
CA GLU A 76 -0.37 1.71 -3.88
C GLU A 76 -1.79 2.19 -4.19
N ASN A 77 -2.51 1.36 -4.96
CA ASN A 77 -3.89 1.59 -5.38
C ASN A 77 -4.08 2.88 -6.19
N LEU A 78 -3.03 3.30 -6.91
CA LEU A 78 -3.08 4.44 -7.81
C LEU A 78 -3.87 4.08 -9.08
N GLU A 79 -4.42 5.12 -9.70
CA GLU A 79 -4.92 4.97 -11.06
C GLU A 79 -3.77 4.78 -12.04
N LYS A 80 -4.00 4.00 -13.10
CA LYS A 80 -2.94 3.64 -14.06
C LYS A 80 -2.50 4.77 -14.97
N ASP A 81 -3.38 5.74 -15.17
CA ASP A 81 -3.21 6.95 -15.98
C ASP A 81 -2.78 8.16 -15.14
N LEU A 82 -2.61 8.00 -13.81
CA LEU A 82 -2.19 9.08 -12.94
C LEU A 82 -0.76 9.51 -13.28
N SER A 83 -0.57 10.81 -13.52
CA SER A 83 0.76 11.34 -13.84
C SER A 83 1.60 11.60 -12.57
N PRO A 84 2.93 11.39 -12.62
CA PRO A 84 3.81 11.80 -11.53
C PRO A 84 3.70 13.31 -11.21
N SER A 85 3.65 14.19 -12.22
CA SER A 85 3.49 15.64 -12.00
C SER A 85 2.29 15.97 -11.12
N THR A 86 1.16 15.28 -11.33
CA THR A 86 -0.06 15.45 -10.54
C THR A 86 0.14 15.09 -9.07
N ILE A 87 0.88 14.02 -8.79
CA ILE A 87 1.24 13.62 -7.41
C ILE A 87 2.10 14.71 -6.77
N THR A 88 3.18 15.13 -7.45
CA THR A 88 4.10 16.14 -6.93
C THR A 88 3.41 17.48 -6.66
N GLU A 89 2.58 17.95 -7.60
CA GLU A 89 1.81 19.19 -7.45
C GLU A 89 0.81 19.09 -6.30
N PHE A 90 0.07 17.99 -6.20
CA PHE A 90 -0.90 17.79 -5.12
C PHE A 90 -0.22 17.79 -3.75
N ILE A 91 0.88 17.07 -3.58
CA ILE A 91 1.63 17.06 -2.31
C ILE A 91 2.13 18.46 -1.96
N HIS A 92 2.72 19.17 -2.92
CA HIS A 92 3.18 20.53 -2.69
C HIS A 92 2.04 21.47 -2.31
N GLN A 93 0.87 21.37 -2.95
CA GLN A 93 -0.30 22.19 -2.61
C GLN A 93 -0.82 21.92 -1.19
N GLN A 94 -0.80 20.67 -0.73
CA GLN A 94 -1.37 20.31 0.57
C GLN A 94 -0.38 20.47 1.74
N THR A 95 0.92 20.39 1.49
CA THR A 95 1.95 20.33 2.54
C THR A 95 3.09 21.32 2.37
N SER A 96 3.16 22.04 1.25
CA SER A 96 4.31 22.88 0.85
C SER A 96 5.63 22.13 0.71
N ILE A 97 5.60 20.79 0.70
CA ILE A 97 6.79 19.96 0.53
C ILE A 97 7.13 19.84 -0.95
N VAL A 98 8.39 20.13 -1.27
CA VAL A 98 8.95 19.82 -2.59
C VAL A 98 9.36 18.37 -2.62
N SER A 99 8.79 17.60 -3.55
CA SER A 99 9.04 16.17 -3.69
C SER A 99 9.21 15.79 -5.15
N GLN A 100 9.78 14.61 -5.39
CA GLN A 100 9.64 13.93 -6.68
C GLN A 100 8.66 12.78 -6.54
N SER A 101 8.03 12.41 -7.64
CA SER A 101 7.17 11.24 -7.65
C SER A 101 7.40 10.42 -8.90
N TYR A 102 7.04 9.15 -8.79
CA TYR A 102 7.14 8.15 -9.83
C TYR A 102 5.86 7.31 -9.82
N VAL A 103 5.38 6.96 -11.00
CA VAL A 103 4.32 5.95 -11.16
C VAL A 103 4.93 4.81 -11.94
N PHE A 104 4.95 3.64 -11.32
CA PHE A 104 5.52 2.44 -11.91
C PHE A 104 4.62 1.92 -13.03
N ALA A 105 5.23 1.44 -14.10
CA ALA A 105 4.51 0.79 -15.19
C ALA A 105 3.71 -0.39 -14.63
N SER A 106 2.41 -0.42 -14.93
CA SER A 106 1.51 -1.49 -14.50
C SER A 106 1.10 -2.36 -15.69
N SER A 107 0.99 -3.67 -15.46
CA SER A 107 0.48 -4.59 -16.48
C SER A 107 -1.01 -4.33 -16.73
N SER A 108 -1.52 -4.67 -17.92
CA SER A 108 -2.96 -4.63 -18.20
C SER A 108 -3.77 -5.49 -17.23
N LYS A 109 -3.18 -6.57 -16.70
CA LYS A 109 -3.79 -7.50 -15.73
C LYS A 109 -3.83 -6.98 -14.30
N GLU A 110 -2.96 -6.03 -13.93
CA GLU A 110 -2.99 -5.44 -12.59
C GLU A 110 -4.22 -4.54 -12.44
N LEU A 111 -4.76 -4.41 -11.23
CA LEU A 111 -6.00 -3.64 -11.01
C LEU A 111 -5.76 -2.14 -10.75
N TYR A 112 -4.51 -1.79 -10.45
CA TYR A 112 -4.07 -0.47 -10.05
C TYR A 112 -2.58 -0.31 -10.37
N ALA A 113 -2.11 0.93 -10.44
CA ALA A 113 -0.69 1.24 -10.47
C ALA A 113 -0.13 1.45 -9.06
N ARG A 114 1.19 1.36 -8.96
CA ARG A 114 1.95 1.70 -7.76
C ARG A 114 2.86 2.87 -8.09
N GLY A 115 3.28 3.59 -7.09
CA GLY A 115 4.17 4.73 -7.25
C GLY A 115 5.05 4.94 -6.04
N ALA A 116 5.89 5.95 -6.14
CA ALA A 116 6.74 6.36 -5.05
C ALA A 116 6.87 7.89 -5.00
N ILE A 117 7.07 8.43 -3.80
CA ILE A 117 7.44 9.82 -3.55
C ILE A 117 8.86 9.83 -2.98
N VAL A 118 9.74 10.63 -3.54
CA VAL A 118 11.10 10.83 -3.05
C VAL A 118 11.21 12.21 -2.40
N LEU A 119 11.80 12.22 -1.21
CA LEU A 119 12.01 13.40 -0.37
C LEU A 119 13.50 13.54 -0.04
N ASN A 120 13.95 14.77 0.17
CA ASN A 120 15.36 15.07 0.42
C ASN A 120 15.69 15.21 1.91
N THR A 121 14.69 15.30 2.78
CA THR A 121 14.90 15.55 4.20
C THR A 121 14.01 14.69 5.07
N HIS A 122 14.53 14.28 6.23
CA HIS A 122 13.78 13.56 7.23
C HIS A 122 12.60 14.40 7.77
N LYS A 123 12.79 15.71 7.89
CA LYS A 123 11.73 16.64 8.33
C LYS A 123 10.51 16.57 7.39
N ASP A 124 10.75 16.58 6.08
CA ASP A 124 9.68 16.47 5.09
C ASP A 124 9.00 15.11 5.15
N LEU A 125 9.77 14.03 5.36
CA LEU A 125 9.22 12.69 5.59
C LEU A 125 8.25 12.69 6.78
N GLN A 126 8.64 13.27 7.92
CA GLN A 126 7.78 13.32 9.10
C GLN A 126 6.48 14.11 8.85
N VAL A 127 6.58 15.26 8.19
CA VAL A 127 5.39 16.06 7.86
C VAL A 127 4.47 15.27 6.92
N LEU A 128 5.03 14.61 5.91
CA LEU A 128 4.25 13.86 4.93
C LEU A 128 3.62 12.59 5.53
N CYS A 129 4.33 11.89 6.42
CA CYS A 129 3.78 10.78 7.19
C CYS A 129 2.62 11.20 8.10
N LYS A 130 2.72 12.37 8.76
CA LYS A 130 1.62 12.93 9.56
C LYS A 130 0.43 13.30 8.69
N PHE A 131 0.68 13.83 7.49
CA PHE A 131 -0.36 14.14 6.51
C PHE A 131 -1.11 12.87 6.08
N PHE A 132 -0.41 11.84 5.60
CA PHE A 132 -1.03 10.59 5.16
C PHE A 132 -1.80 9.84 6.25
N ASN A 133 -1.32 9.90 7.49
CA ASN A 133 -1.93 9.22 8.64
C ASN A 133 -3.01 10.04 9.35
N ASN A 134 -3.34 11.22 8.84
CA ASN A 134 -4.36 12.07 9.45
C ASN A 134 -5.75 11.40 9.36
N PRO A 135 -6.41 11.08 10.49
CA PRO A 135 -7.71 10.39 10.47
C PRO A 135 -8.85 11.29 9.95
N GLY A 136 -8.60 12.59 9.81
CA GLY A 136 -9.53 13.58 9.30
C GLY A 136 -9.70 13.55 7.78
N HIS A 137 -8.83 12.87 7.03
CA HIS A 137 -8.96 12.81 5.58
C HIS A 137 -8.39 11.53 4.94
N ILE A 138 -8.77 11.28 3.69
CA ILE A 138 -8.18 10.26 2.81
C ILE A 138 -7.95 10.91 1.44
N ILE A 139 -6.76 10.71 0.88
CA ILE A 139 -6.47 11.12 -0.50
C ILE A 139 -7.13 10.13 -1.45
N ILE A 140 -7.91 10.66 -2.39
CA ILE A 140 -8.62 9.87 -3.39
C ILE A 140 -8.39 10.41 -4.80
N SER A 141 -8.45 9.52 -5.79
CA SER A 141 -8.61 9.92 -7.18
C SER A 141 -9.98 10.57 -7.41
N SER A 142 -10.12 11.31 -8.51
CA SER A 142 -11.40 11.82 -9.01
C SER A 142 -12.45 10.71 -9.23
N ARG A 143 -11.99 9.48 -9.49
CA ARG A 143 -12.83 8.27 -9.61
C ARG A 143 -13.11 7.59 -8.26
N GLY A 144 -12.61 8.13 -7.15
CA GLY A 144 -12.88 7.70 -5.79
C GLY A 144 -11.99 6.56 -5.29
N ARG A 145 -10.86 6.26 -5.96
CA ARG A 145 -9.89 5.27 -5.44
C ARG A 145 -9.04 5.88 -4.34
N PRO A 146 -9.00 5.29 -3.14
CA PRO A 146 -8.15 5.78 -2.06
C PRO A 146 -6.69 5.40 -2.29
N TRP A 147 -5.79 6.33 -2.00
CA TRP A 147 -4.37 6.01 -1.91
C TRP A 147 -4.10 5.14 -0.70
N VAL A 148 -3.21 4.17 -0.87
CA VAL A 148 -2.75 3.29 0.21
C VAL A 148 -1.25 3.43 0.33
N VAL A 149 -0.78 3.94 1.45
CA VAL A 149 0.66 4.04 1.71
C VAL A 149 1.13 2.65 2.16
N ALA A 150 2.13 2.08 1.50
CA ALA A 150 2.59 0.71 1.78
C ALA A 150 3.11 0.60 3.22
N ARG A 151 3.28 -0.60 3.79
CA ARG A 151 3.61 -0.71 5.23
C ARG A 151 5.11 -0.66 5.54
N ASN A 152 5.98 -0.84 4.55
CA ASN A 152 7.40 -1.17 4.70
C ASN A 152 8.33 -0.09 4.12
N ILE A 153 8.11 1.16 4.52
CA ILE A 153 8.51 2.32 3.72
C ILE A 153 9.79 3.04 4.17
N LEU A 154 10.89 2.33 4.36
CA LEU A 154 12.15 3.06 4.48
C LEU A 154 13.28 2.32 3.79
N TRP A 155 13.52 2.71 2.54
CA TRP A 155 14.78 2.38 1.89
C TRP A 155 15.69 3.59 2.06
N ARG A 156 16.57 3.53 3.07
CA ARG A 156 17.76 4.36 3.11
C ARG A 156 18.76 3.74 2.12
N ASP A 157 19.30 4.58 1.25
CA ASP A 157 20.49 4.34 0.44
C ASP A 157 20.33 3.46 -0.82
N ILE A 158 20.04 4.11 -1.97
CA ILE A 158 20.66 3.68 -3.23
C ILE A 158 21.99 4.42 -3.30
N SER A 159 23.05 3.75 -2.85
CA SER A 159 24.42 4.06 -3.26
C SER A 159 24.52 3.77 -4.77
N ALA A 160 23.99 4.68 -5.58
CA ALA A 160 24.24 4.66 -7.02
C ALA A 160 25.70 5.14 -7.22
N PRO A 161 26.54 4.39 -7.96
CA PRO A 161 27.83 4.90 -8.37
C PRO A 161 27.58 6.13 -9.23
N THR A 162 28.11 7.27 -8.79
CA THR A 162 28.41 8.48 -9.56
C THR A 162 27.52 8.71 -10.79
N GLY A 163 26.29 9.13 -10.53
CA GLY A 163 25.36 9.52 -11.58
C GLY A 163 24.32 10.44 -11.01
N THR A 164 24.69 11.71 -10.83
CA THR A 164 23.85 12.86 -10.51
C THR A 164 22.35 12.62 -10.73
N CYS A 165 21.66 12.10 -9.71
CA CYS A 165 20.21 12.22 -9.62
C CYS A 165 19.92 13.64 -9.12
N MET A 166 20.38 14.63 -9.89
CA MET A 166 19.84 15.98 -9.76
C MET A 166 18.34 15.84 -9.95
N LEU A 167 17.58 16.45 -9.03
CA LEU A 167 16.16 16.69 -9.16
C LEU A 167 15.84 17.38 -10.51
N LYS A 168 15.80 16.63 -11.62
CA LYS A 168 15.53 17.18 -12.96
C LYS A 168 14.06 17.59 -13.15
N SER A 169 13.24 17.55 -12.09
CA SER A 169 11.88 18.10 -12.11
C SER A 169 11.80 19.57 -11.68
N GLN A 170 12.86 20.16 -11.13
CA GLN A 170 12.83 21.55 -10.62
C GLN A 170 12.53 22.60 -11.71
N LYS A 171 12.74 22.28 -13.00
CA LYS A 171 12.55 23.23 -14.11
C LYS A 171 11.10 23.40 -14.60
N LYS A 172 10.13 22.60 -14.16
CA LYS A 172 8.76 22.64 -14.72
C LYS A 172 7.69 23.26 -13.82
N LEU A 173 8.01 23.58 -12.57
CA LEU A 173 7.06 24.24 -11.66
C LEU A 173 6.99 25.77 -11.83
N GLN A 174 7.83 26.37 -12.70
CA GLN A 174 7.89 27.83 -12.86
C GLN A 174 7.14 28.37 -14.08
N ASN A 175 6.70 27.54 -15.04
CA ASN A 175 6.02 28.03 -16.25
C ASN A 175 4.80 27.18 -16.59
N GLY A 176 3.63 27.74 -16.32
CA GLY A 176 2.34 27.23 -16.76
C GLY A 176 1.29 27.47 -15.69
N ASN A 177 0.18 28.12 -16.05
CA ASN A 177 -0.99 28.29 -15.20
C ASN A 177 -1.23 27.03 -14.38
N ALA A 178 -1.15 27.15 -13.05
CA ALA A 178 -1.50 26.11 -12.09
C ALA A 178 -3.00 25.85 -12.17
N GLY A 179 -3.43 25.18 -13.23
CA GLY A 179 -4.75 24.60 -13.31
C GLY A 179 -4.85 23.59 -12.18
N ILE A 180 -5.88 23.72 -11.36
CA ILE A 180 -6.19 22.75 -10.32
C ILE A 180 -6.33 21.39 -11.03
N SER A 181 -5.36 20.50 -10.86
CA SER A 181 -5.52 19.14 -11.36
C SER A 181 -6.61 18.48 -10.52
N HIS A 182 -7.80 18.35 -11.11
CA HIS A 182 -8.96 17.74 -10.47
C HIS A 182 -8.85 16.22 -10.34
N GLU A 183 -7.70 15.63 -10.70
CA GLU A 183 -7.47 14.19 -10.64
C GLU A 183 -7.32 13.65 -9.21
N LEU A 184 -6.90 14.48 -8.26
CA LEU A 184 -6.71 14.12 -6.86
C LEU A 184 -7.45 15.10 -5.94
N LYS A 185 -8.00 14.57 -4.85
CA LYS A 185 -8.65 15.39 -3.81
C LYS A 185 -8.62 14.74 -2.44
N LEU A 186 -8.94 15.53 -1.42
CA LEU A 186 -9.14 15.07 -0.06
C LEU A 186 -10.61 14.76 0.19
N ALA A 187 -10.89 13.51 0.56
CA ALA A 187 -12.15 13.13 1.17
C ALA A 187 -12.05 13.41 2.68
N TYR A 188 -12.91 14.26 3.23
CA TYR A 188 -12.88 14.63 4.66
C TYR A 188 -13.79 13.75 5.51
N SER A 189 -13.35 13.47 6.73
CA SER A 189 -14.12 12.72 7.72
C SER A 189 -15.51 13.30 7.92
N GLY A 190 -16.50 12.42 8.07
CA GLY A 190 -17.92 12.78 8.15
C GLY A 190 -18.65 12.83 6.80
N THR A 191 -17.94 12.88 5.67
CA THR A 191 -18.57 12.84 4.33
C THR A 191 -18.86 11.41 3.87
N GLU A 192 -19.88 11.23 3.03
CA GLU A 192 -20.16 9.94 2.37
C GLU A 192 -19.00 9.47 1.48
N GLU A 193 -18.33 10.42 0.85
CA GLU A 193 -17.14 10.15 0.05
C GLU A 193 -16.02 9.53 0.90
N PHE A 194 -15.75 10.09 2.08
CA PHE A 194 -14.78 9.51 3.02
C PHE A 194 -15.20 8.13 3.50
N LYS A 195 -16.48 7.90 3.82
CA LYS A 195 -16.96 6.57 4.23
C LYS A 195 -16.70 5.52 3.14
N LYS A 196 -16.99 5.86 1.88
CA LYS A 196 -16.72 4.99 0.73
C LYS A 196 -15.23 4.76 0.51
N ALA A 197 -14.43 5.83 0.56
CA ALA A 197 -12.98 5.77 0.41
C ALA A 197 -12.34 4.90 1.51
N LYS A 198 -12.79 5.05 2.75
CA LYS A 198 -12.36 4.25 3.88
C LYS A 198 -12.67 2.77 3.67
N LEU A 199 -13.90 2.43 3.27
CA LEU A 199 -14.28 1.05 2.98
C LEU A 199 -13.39 0.41 1.90
N LEU A 200 -13.10 1.15 0.82
CA LEU A 200 -12.23 0.67 -0.26
C LEU A 200 -10.77 0.50 0.21
N ARG A 201 -10.27 1.41 1.04
CA ARG A 201 -8.92 1.33 1.61
C ARG A 201 -8.79 0.13 2.55
N ASP A 202 -9.78 -0.07 3.41
CA ASP A 202 -9.79 -1.16 4.38
C ASP A 202 -9.88 -2.52 3.64
N LEU A 203 -10.67 -2.59 2.56
CA LEU A 203 -10.71 -3.76 1.67
C LEU A 203 -9.35 -4.02 1.00
N HIS A 204 -8.66 -2.98 0.52
CA HIS A 204 -7.33 -3.15 -0.06
C HIS A 204 -6.32 -3.63 0.98
N ALA A 205 -6.35 -3.09 2.20
CA ALA A 205 -5.49 -3.51 3.29
C ALA A 205 -5.71 -4.99 3.70
N GLU A 206 -6.97 -5.43 3.77
CA GLU A 206 -7.31 -6.84 4.00
C GLU A 206 -6.72 -7.72 2.88
N PHE A 207 -6.69 -7.23 1.64
CA PHE A 207 -6.24 -7.99 0.47
C PHE A 207 -4.74 -8.18 0.49
N THR A 208 -4.01 -7.10 0.73
CA THR A 208 -2.56 -7.13 0.87
C THR A 208 -2.16 -8.06 2.02
N PHE A 209 -2.85 -7.98 3.17
CA PHE A 209 -2.61 -8.89 4.28
C PHE A 209 -2.85 -10.36 3.92
N HIS A 210 -3.91 -10.65 3.15
CA HIS A 210 -4.18 -12.00 2.67
C HIS A 210 -3.06 -12.49 1.73
N LEU A 211 -2.63 -11.64 0.79
CA LEU A 211 -1.56 -11.95 -0.16
C LEU A 211 -0.23 -12.22 0.55
N GLU A 212 0.14 -11.41 1.55
CA GLU A 212 1.33 -11.64 2.38
C GLU A 212 1.31 -13.02 3.04
N ARG A 213 0.16 -13.42 3.59
CA ARG A 213 0.01 -14.75 4.20
C ARG A 213 0.16 -15.87 3.17
N LEU A 214 -0.35 -15.68 1.95
CA LEU A 214 -0.16 -16.64 0.87
C LEU A 214 1.31 -16.75 0.46
N HIS A 215 2.02 -15.63 0.31
CA HIS A 215 3.46 -15.63 0.02
C HIS A 215 4.27 -16.33 1.11
N LYS A 216 3.99 -16.07 2.39
CA LYS A 216 4.65 -16.77 3.51
C LYS A 216 4.41 -18.28 3.47
N ARG A 217 3.20 -18.70 3.10
CA ARG A 217 2.88 -20.13 2.95
C ARG A 217 3.65 -20.74 1.77
N LEU A 218 3.68 -20.06 0.62
CA LEU A 218 4.44 -20.51 -0.55
C LEU A 218 5.92 -20.71 -0.20
N ALA A 219 6.55 -19.70 0.40
CA ALA A 219 7.95 -19.77 0.82
C ALA A 219 8.23 -20.95 1.78
N THR A 220 7.26 -21.28 2.64
CA THR A 220 7.38 -22.43 3.55
C THR A 220 7.34 -23.76 2.80
N GLU A 221 6.46 -23.91 1.82
CA GLU A 221 6.38 -25.13 1.01
C GLU A 221 7.59 -25.27 0.08
N GLU A 222 8.05 -24.18 -0.54
CA GLU A 222 9.28 -24.17 -1.35
C GLU A 222 10.48 -24.64 -0.52
N LYS A 223 10.61 -24.16 0.72
CA LYS A 223 11.69 -24.58 1.62
C LYS A 223 11.67 -26.07 1.91
N LYS A 224 10.51 -26.70 2.04
CA LYS A 224 10.41 -28.16 2.25
C LYS A 224 10.89 -28.95 1.03
N ILE A 225 10.61 -28.45 -0.16
CA ILE A 225 11.04 -29.09 -1.42
C ILE A 225 12.55 -28.93 -1.62
N LEU A 226 13.09 -27.77 -1.28
CA LEU A 226 14.51 -27.44 -1.44
C LEU A 226 15.41 -28.05 -0.35
N GLN A 227 14.86 -28.64 0.71
CA GLN A 227 15.67 -29.34 1.72
C GLN A 227 16.15 -30.68 1.15
N PRO A 228 17.48 -30.94 1.11
CA PRO A 228 17.99 -32.22 0.63
C PRO A 228 17.56 -33.36 1.57
N SER A 229 17.18 -34.50 1.00
CA SER A 229 16.93 -35.73 1.76
C SER A 229 18.17 -36.06 2.60
N PRO A 230 18.03 -36.46 3.88
CA PRO A 230 19.16 -36.99 4.60
C PRO A 230 19.73 -38.17 3.81
N ALA A 231 21.03 -38.11 3.51
CA ALA A 231 21.74 -39.24 2.93
C ALA A 231 21.60 -40.41 3.90
N SER A 232 20.91 -41.46 3.46
CA SER A 232 20.88 -42.74 4.12
C SER A 232 22.30 -43.30 4.12
N VAL A 233 22.97 -43.23 5.28
CA VAL A 233 24.22 -43.93 5.61
C VAL A 233 23.87 -45.34 6.05
#